data_AF-A0A2S3HAN7-F1
#
_entry.id   AF-A0A2S3HAN7-F1
#
_cell.length_a   1.000
_cell.length_b   1.000
_cell.length_c   1.000
_cell.angle_alpha   90.00
_cell.angle_beta   90.00
_cell.angle_gamma   90.00
#
_symmetry.space_group_name_H-M   'P 1'
#
loop_
_entity.id
_entity.type
_entity.pdbx_description
1 polymer ?
#
loop_
_entity_poly.entity_id
_entity_poly.type
_entity_poly.pdbx_seq_one_letter_code
_entity_poly.pdbx_strand_id
1 'polypeptide(L)'
;MNQLVEKQPDLAIVWFWKAINSGDRVDSALKDMAVVMKQQDRSEEAIEAIRSFRHLCSKQAQESLDNLLIDLYKKCGKVEEQIELLKQKLKMIYLGEAFNGKATKKARSHGKKFQVSIQQETSRILGNLGWAYMQQNNYEAAELVYRKAQTIEPDANRACNLGLCLIKLGRHGEARQTLEDVLLHRIYGSDDEKVVARAEQLLHELNPFNCVSSPFDVGQSVHEEIMERLDLVMNEWTPFRSRRLPVFEEIAGFRDQIAC
;
A
#
# COMPACT_ATOMS: atom_id res chain seq x y z
N MET A 1 -22.54 17.18 19.37
CA MET A 1 -21.15 16.79 19.76
C MET A 1 -20.10 17.33 18.80
N ASN A 2 -20.32 17.38 17.48
CA ASN A 2 -19.29 17.82 16.52
C ASN A 2 -18.77 19.27 16.71
N GLN A 3 -19.60 20.23 17.16
CA GLN A 3 -19.15 21.63 17.37
C GLN A 3 -18.27 21.86 18.62
N LEU A 4 -18.27 20.95 19.59
CA LEU A 4 -17.49 21.11 20.83
C LEU A 4 -16.04 20.63 20.66
N VAL A 5 -15.83 19.62 19.82
CA VAL A 5 -14.50 19.04 19.54
C VAL A 5 -13.60 20.03 18.79
N GLU A 6 -14.16 20.83 17.89
CA GLU A 6 -13.40 21.83 17.13
C GLU A 6 -12.93 23.02 17.97
N LYS A 7 -13.61 23.34 19.08
CA LYS A 7 -13.27 24.52 19.90
C LYS A 7 -12.29 24.23 21.04
N GLN A 8 -12.25 22.99 21.55
CA GLN A 8 -11.39 22.60 22.68
C GLN A 8 -10.95 21.12 22.56
N PRO A 9 -9.95 20.82 21.72
CA PRO A 9 -9.52 19.45 21.43
C PRO A 9 -8.97 18.72 22.68
N ASP A 10 -8.25 19.42 23.55
CA ASP A 10 -7.73 18.83 24.80
C ASP A 10 -8.84 18.43 25.76
N LEU A 11 -9.88 19.26 25.87
CA LEU A 11 -11.04 18.93 26.69
C LEU A 11 -11.77 17.70 26.11
N ALA A 12 -11.88 17.60 24.78
CA ALA A 12 -12.46 16.43 24.13
C ALA A 12 -11.70 15.14 24.45
N ILE A 13 -10.35 15.18 24.42
CA ILE A 13 -9.50 14.04 24.80
C ILE A 13 -9.79 13.60 26.24
N VAL A 14 -9.91 14.54 27.19
CA VAL A 14 -10.26 14.23 28.59
C VAL A 14 -11.62 13.54 28.69
N TRP A 15 -12.62 13.99 27.94
CA TRP A 15 -13.95 13.37 27.92
C TRP A 15 -13.92 11.96 27.32
N PHE A 16 -13.18 11.75 26.23
CA PHE A 16 -13.03 10.41 25.65
C PHE A 16 -12.31 9.46 26.60
N TRP A 17 -11.25 9.92 27.28
CA TRP A 17 -10.54 9.14 28.28
C TRP A 17 -11.46 8.73 29.43
N LYS A 18 -12.29 9.66 29.92
CA LYS A 18 -13.30 9.38 30.94
C LYS A 18 -14.31 8.33 30.47
N ALA A 19 -14.79 8.44 29.23
CA ALA A 19 -15.74 7.50 28.64
C ALA A 19 -15.16 6.08 28.52
N ILE A 20 -13.90 5.96 28.07
CA ILE A 20 -13.18 4.68 27.99
C ILE A 20 -13.09 4.03 29.37
N ASN A 21 -12.68 4.79 30.39
CA ASN A 21 -12.52 4.27 31.76
C ASN A 21 -13.84 3.91 32.43
N SER A 22 -14.95 4.57 32.07
CA SER A 22 -16.28 4.20 32.54
C SER A 22 -16.95 3.10 31.71
N GLY A 23 -16.28 2.57 30.67
CA GLY A 23 -16.85 1.59 29.77
C GLY A 23 -17.95 2.13 28.84
N ASP A 24 -18.11 3.45 28.75
CA ASP A 24 -19.15 4.07 27.93
C ASP A 24 -18.66 4.23 26.48
N ARG A 25 -19.33 3.52 25.56
CA ARG A 25 -19.06 3.60 24.11
C ARG A 25 -17.58 3.52 23.75
N VAL A 26 -16.84 2.61 24.40
CA VAL A 26 -15.38 2.49 24.30
C VAL A 26 -14.90 2.45 22.85
N ASP A 27 -15.58 1.69 21.98
CA ASP A 27 -15.27 1.61 20.55
C ASP A 27 -15.23 2.99 19.87
N SER A 28 -16.26 3.80 20.06
CA SER A 28 -16.36 5.13 19.43
C SER A 28 -15.43 6.12 20.12
N ALA A 29 -15.39 6.11 21.45
CA ALA A 29 -14.55 7.01 22.24
C ALA A 29 -13.06 6.85 21.88
N LEU A 30 -12.56 5.62 21.79
CA LEU A 30 -11.15 5.36 21.43
C LEU A 30 -10.82 5.82 20.00
N LYS A 31 -11.72 5.55 19.04
CA LYS A 31 -11.52 5.99 17.64
C LYS A 31 -11.52 7.51 17.53
N ASP A 32 -12.51 8.16 18.13
CA ASP A 32 -12.65 9.62 18.05
C ASP A 32 -11.49 10.31 18.77
N MET A 33 -11.05 9.77 19.91
CA MET A 33 -9.86 10.25 20.63
C MET A 33 -8.59 10.16 19.77
N ALA A 34 -8.35 9.01 19.12
CA ALA A 34 -7.19 8.83 18.26
C ALA A 34 -7.20 9.79 17.05
N VAL A 35 -8.37 10.04 16.47
CA VAL A 35 -8.53 11.01 15.37
C VAL A 35 -8.23 12.43 15.83
N VAL A 36 -8.75 12.85 16.99
CA VAL A 36 -8.48 14.18 17.55
C VAL A 36 -7.00 14.33 17.89
N MET A 37 -6.38 13.33 18.52
CA MET A 37 -4.94 13.32 18.81
C MET A 37 -4.11 13.43 17.52
N LYS A 38 -4.46 12.69 16.46
CA LYS A 38 -3.80 12.81 15.15
C LYS A 38 -3.86 14.24 14.59
N GLN A 39 -5.00 14.91 14.73
CA GLN A 39 -5.21 16.30 14.28
C GLN A 39 -4.39 17.31 15.10
N GLN A 40 -4.18 17.04 16.38
CA GLN A 40 -3.33 17.84 17.27
C GLN A 40 -1.83 17.51 17.15
N ASP A 41 -1.44 16.75 16.12
CA ASP A 41 -0.09 16.25 15.90
C ASP A 41 0.45 15.31 17.00
N ARG A 42 -0.40 14.86 17.91
CA ARG A 42 -0.11 13.90 19.00
C ARG A 42 -0.26 12.47 18.51
N SER A 43 0.37 12.15 17.39
CA SER A 43 0.16 10.88 16.68
C SER A 43 0.76 9.68 17.43
N GLU A 44 1.86 9.88 18.15
CA GLU A 44 2.46 8.84 18.99
C GLU A 44 1.58 8.49 20.18
N GLU A 45 1.03 9.49 20.87
CA GLU A 45 0.08 9.29 21.97
C GLU A 45 -1.20 8.59 21.50
N ALA A 46 -1.66 8.88 20.27
CA ALA A 46 -2.79 8.17 19.66
C ALA A 46 -2.48 6.67 19.48
N ILE A 47 -1.26 6.33 19.05
CA ILE A 47 -0.82 4.93 18.90
C ILE A 47 -0.81 4.24 20.27
N GLU A 48 -0.26 4.89 21.30
CA GLU A 48 -0.21 4.35 22.65
C GLU A 48 -1.60 4.14 23.24
N ALA A 49 -2.51 5.10 23.04
CA ALA A 49 -3.89 4.97 23.46
C ALA A 49 -4.57 3.77 22.78
N ILE A 50 -4.42 3.61 21.47
CA ILE A 50 -5.00 2.45 20.76
C ILE A 50 -4.39 1.16 21.30
N ARG A 51 -3.06 1.06 21.44
CA ARG A 51 -2.39 -0.14 21.97
C ARG A 51 -2.90 -0.48 23.39
N SER A 52 -3.07 0.53 24.23
CA SER A 52 -3.51 0.36 25.62
C SER A 52 -4.96 -0.06 25.74
N PHE A 53 -5.86 0.49 24.92
CA PHE A 53 -7.30 0.32 25.14
C PHE A 53 -8.00 -0.58 24.13
N ARG A 54 -7.36 -0.97 23.01
CA ARG A 54 -8.02 -1.79 21.97
C ARG A 54 -8.56 -3.12 22.49
N HIS A 55 -7.98 -3.68 23.55
CA HIS A 55 -8.46 -4.94 24.13
C HIS A 55 -9.85 -4.82 24.79
N LEU A 56 -10.26 -3.59 25.13
CA LEU A 56 -11.60 -3.29 25.65
C LEU A 56 -12.64 -3.11 24.53
N CYS A 57 -12.19 -3.01 23.27
CA CYS A 57 -13.06 -2.78 22.13
C CYS A 57 -13.61 -4.08 21.53
N SER A 58 -14.77 -3.97 20.88
CA SER A 58 -15.39 -5.09 20.18
C SER A 58 -14.53 -5.61 19.02
N LYS A 59 -14.76 -6.87 18.61
CA LYS A 59 -14.09 -7.47 17.44
C LYS A 59 -14.34 -6.65 16.16
N GLN A 60 -15.54 -6.11 16.00
CA GLN A 60 -15.91 -5.26 14.86
C GLN A 60 -15.13 -3.94 14.84
N ALA A 61 -14.77 -3.38 16.00
CA ALA A 61 -13.99 -2.15 16.07
C ALA A 61 -12.50 -2.36 15.73
N GLN A 62 -11.96 -3.57 15.95
CA GLN A 62 -10.54 -3.87 15.69
C GLN A 62 -10.12 -3.50 14.27
N GLU A 63 -10.94 -3.83 13.27
CA GLU A 63 -10.62 -3.52 11.89
C GLU A 63 -10.46 -2.02 11.62
N SER A 64 -11.35 -1.20 12.21
CA SER A 64 -11.24 0.26 12.11
C SER A 64 -10.04 0.81 12.89
N LEU A 65 -9.70 0.22 14.03
CA LEU A 65 -8.51 0.58 14.81
C LEU A 65 -7.22 0.24 14.05
N ASP A 66 -7.15 -0.92 13.40
CA ASP A 66 -6.01 -1.31 12.56
C ASP A 66 -5.81 -0.31 11.41
N ASN A 67 -6.90 0.12 10.76
CA ASN A 67 -6.81 1.10 9.67
C ASN A 67 -6.31 2.47 10.17
N LEU A 68 -6.72 2.89 11.37
CA LEU A 68 -6.17 4.09 12.03
C LEU A 68 -4.70 3.90 12.38
N LEU A 69 -4.31 2.75 12.92
CA LEU A 69 -2.91 2.44 13.25
C LEU A 69 -2.01 2.47 12.02
N ILE A 70 -2.43 1.91 10.88
CA ILE A 70 -1.65 1.94 9.62
C ILE A 70 -1.35 3.39 9.19
N ASP A 71 -2.32 4.28 9.33
CA ASP A 71 -2.22 5.70 8.98
C ASP A 71 -1.37 6.49 10.01
N LEU A 72 -1.52 6.19 11.31
CA LEU A 72 -0.67 6.74 12.36
C LEU A 72 0.80 6.29 12.23
N TYR A 73 1.04 5.01 11.96
CA TYR A 73 2.39 4.48 11.73
C TYR A 73 3.06 5.13 10.52
N LYS A 74 2.31 5.34 9.43
CA LYS A 74 2.76 6.10 8.27
C LYS A 74 3.17 7.51 8.65
N LYS A 75 2.38 8.21 9.47
CA LYS A 75 2.67 9.58 9.92
C LYS A 75 3.89 9.65 10.84
N CYS A 76 4.08 8.67 11.72
CA CYS A 76 5.19 8.62 12.67
C CYS A 76 6.47 7.97 12.11
N GLY A 77 6.49 7.50 10.86
CA GLY A 77 7.63 6.77 10.30
C GLY A 77 7.88 5.40 10.96
N LYS A 78 6.87 4.82 11.63
CA LYS A 78 6.94 3.50 12.27
C LYS A 78 6.71 2.38 11.26
N VAL A 79 7.63 2.28 10.30
CA VAL A 79 7.47 1.46 9.09
C VAL A 79 7.44 -0.03 9.42
N GLU A 80 8.24 -0.47 10.39
CA GLU A 80 8.31 -1.87 10.81
C GLU A 80 6.97 -2.35 11.39
N GLU A 81 6.37 -1.57 12.30
CA GLU A 81 5.06 -1.93 12.87
C GLU A 81 3.94 -1.83 11.84
N GLN A 82 4.08 -0.94 10.85
CA GLN A 82 3.16 -0.88 9.72
C GLN A 82 3.22 -2.17 8.90
N ILE A 83 4.42 -2.64 8.55
CA ILE A 83 4.62 -3.86 7.77
C ILE A 83 4.06 -5.06 8.51
N GLU A 84 4.36 -5.19 9.81
CA GLU A 84 3.88 -6.32 10.62
C GLU A 84 2.35 -6.36 10.67
N LEU A 85 1.71 -5.22 10.92
CA LEU A 85 0.25 -5.13 10.95
C LEU A 85 -0.36 -5.46 9.56
N LEU A 86 0.24 -4.99 8.47
CA LEU A 86 -0.24 -5.29 7.11
C LEU A 86 -0.09 -6.77 6.76
N LYS A 87 1.04 -7.40 7.14
CA LYS A 87 1.25 -8.85 6.99
C LYS A 87 0.22 -9.65 7.79
N GLN A 88 -0.04 -9.26 9.04
CA GLN A 88 -1.07 -9.89 9.88
C GLN A 88 -2.45 -9.80 9.22
N LYS A 89 -2.82 -8.65 8.64
CA LYS A 89 -4.10 -8.50 7.92
C LYS A 89 -4.19 -9.38 6.68
N LEU A 90 -3.11 -9.50 5.90
CA LEU A 90 -3.07 -10.44 4.76
C LEU A 90 -3.22 -11.89 5.23
N LYS A 91 -2.58 -12.27 6.34
CA LYS A 91 -2.72 -13.60 6.94
C LYS A 91 -4.17 -13.88 7.33
N MET A 92 -4.85 -12.95 8.00
CA MET A 92 -6.27 -13.10 8.35
C MET A 92 -7.17 -13.26 7.11
N ILE A 93 -6.88 -12.56 6.01
CA ILE A 93 -7.60 -12.74 4.75
C ILE A 93 -7.35 -14.14 4.17
N TYR A 94 -6.10 -14.58 4.12
CA TYR A 94 -5.72 -15.89 3.59
C TYR A 94 -6.35 -17.05 4.38
N LEU A 95 -6.43 -16.92 5.71
CA LEU A 95 -7.07 -17.89 6.59
C LEU A 95 -8.61 -17.85 6.54
N GLY A 96 -9.20 -16.90 5.80
CA GLY A 96 -10.66 -16.74 5.71
C GLY A 96 -11.30 -16.15 6.97
N GLU A 97 -10.50 -15.58 7.88
CA GLU A 97 -10.95 -14.96 9.13
C GLU A 97 -11.43 -13.51 8.92
N ALA A 98 -10.98 -12.89 7.82
CA ALA A 98 -11.44 -11.56 7.43
C ALA A 98 -12.94 -11.53 7.13
N PHE A 99 -13.56 -10.37 7.37
CA PHE A 99 -14.97 -10.09 7.08
C PHE A 99 -15.96 -11.06 7.75
N ASN A 100 -15.56 -11.73 8.83
CA ASN A 100 -16.32 -12.81 9.48
C ASN A 100 -16.63 -13.96 8.51
N GLY A 101 -15.66 -14.33 7.66
CA GLY A 101 -15.77 -15.42 6.69
C GLY A 101 -16.60 -15.09 5.44
N LYS A 102 -16.97 -13.82 5.23
CA LYS A 102 -17.78 -13.39 4.08
C LYS A 102 -16.90 -12.85 2.95
N ALA A 103 -17.32 -13.07 1.71
CA ALA A 103 -16.61 -12.54 0.53
C ALA A 103 -16.64 -11.00 0.43
N THR A 104 -17.62 -10.34 1.07
CA THR A 104 -17.77 -8.88 1.08
C THR A 104 -18.13 -8.35 2.46
N LYS A 105 -17.69 -7.12 2.76
CA LYS A 105 -18.13 -6.34 3.92
C LYS A 105 -18.88 -5.08 3.47
N LYS A 106 -19.74 -4.55 4.34
CA LYS A 106 -20.34 -3.21 4.15
C LYS A 106 -19.41 -2.17 4.75
N ALA A 107 -18.95 -1.23 3.93
CA ALA A 107 -18.19 -0.07 4.35
C ALA A 107 -19.05 1.20 4.25
N ARG A 108 -18.62 2.26 4.94
CA ARG A 108 -19.19 3.60 4.80
C ARG A 108 -18.11 4.61 4.53
N SER A 109 -18.36 5.48 3.57
CA SER A 109 -17.52 6.64 3.27
C SER A 109 -18.42 7.80 2.90
N HIS A 110 -18.18 8.99 3.46
CA HIS A 110 -18.98 10.21 3.25
C HIS A 110 -20.51 9.98 3.36
N GLY A 111 -20.94 9.21 4.36
CA GLY A 111 -22.35 8.89 4.58
C GLY A 111 -22.95 7.85 3.63
N LYS A 112 -22.26 7.48 2.55
CA LYS A 112 -22.70 6.46 1.59
C LYS A 112 -22.23 5.07 2.02
N LYS A 113 -23.13 4.08 1.89
CA LYS A 113 -22.83 2.66 2.13
C LYS A 113 -22.40 2.03 0.81
N PHE A 114 -21.33 1.26 0.83
CA PHE A 114 -20.87 0.47 -0.30
C PHE A 114 -20.37 -0.88 0.18
N GLN A 115 -20.14 -1.80 -0.77
CA GLN A 115 -19.58 -3.11 -0.46
C GLN A 115 -18.10 -3.14 -0.88
N VAL A 116 -17.29 -3.78 -0.05
CA VAL A 116 -15.87 -4.03 -0.32
C VAL A 116 -15.68 -5.54 -0.37
N SER A 117 -15.13 -6.04 -1.47
CA SER A 117 -14.79 -7.46 -1.62
C SER A 117 -13.44 -7.80 -0.98
N ILE A 118 -13.23 -9.09 -0.68
CA ILE A 118 -11.92 -9.58 -0.21
C ILE A 118 -10.82 -9.22 -1.22
N GLN A 119 -11.10 -9.29 -2.52
CA GLN A 119 -10.14 -8.93 -3.57
C GLN A 119 -9.75 -7.45 -3.48
N GLN A 120 -10.72 -6.54 -3.37
CA GLN A 120 -10.48 -5.11 -3.23
C GLN A 120 -9.67 -4.79 -1.97
N GLU A 121 -10.02 -5.42 -0.84
CA GLU A 121 -9.30 -5.24 0.41
C GLU A 121 -7.87 -5.81 0.36
N THR A 122 -7.69 -6.97 -0.29
CA THR A 122 -6.37 -7.57 -0.51
C THR A 122 -5.51 -6.63 -1.34
N SER A 123 -6.04 -6.11 -2.44
CA SER A 123 -5.30 -5.18 -3.31
C SER A 123 -4.91 -3.90 -2.56
N ARG A 124 -5.82 -3.36 -1.74
CA ARG A 124 -5.55 -2.20 -0.87
C ARG A 124 -4.43 -2.47 0.14
N ILE A 125 -4.45 -3.62 0.81
CA ILE A 125 -3.43 -3.98 1.81
C ILE A 125 -2.08 -4.20 1.13
N LEU A 126 -2.05 -4.87 -0.03
CA LEU A 126 -0.83 -5.02 -0.82
C LEU A 126 -0.26 -3.66 -1.25
N GLY A 127 -1.09 -2.73 -1.76
CA GLY A 127 -0.63 -1.39 -2.09
C GLY A 127 0.01 -0.64 -0.92
N ASN A 128 -0.58 -0.74 0.28
CA ASN A 128 0.00 -0.16 1.49
C ASN A 128 1.30 -0.85 1.92
N LEU A 129 1.39 -2.17 1.77
CA LEU A 129 2.59 -2.95 2.09
C LEU A 129 3.74 -2.62 1.13
N GLY A 130 3.44 -2.47 -0.16
CA GLY A 130 4.40 -1.99 -1.16
C GLY A 130 4.94 -0.61 -0.80
N TRP A 131 4.09 0.32 -0.37
CA TRP A 131 4.52 1.65 0.08
C TRP A 131 5.46 1.56 1.29
N ALA A 132 5.11 0.73 2.27
CA ALA A 132 5.92 0.53 3.47
C ALA A 132 7.32 -0.04 3.13
N TYR A 133 7.39 -1.05 2.24
CA TYR A 133 8.68 -1.57 1.77
C TYR A 133 9.53 -0.54 1.03
N MET A 134 8.92 0.36 0.24
CA MET A 134 9.65 1.47 -0.37
C MET A 134 10.26 2.41 0.67
N GLN A 135 9.60 2.63 1.82
CA GLN A 135 10.18 3.46 2.88
C GLN A 135 11.40 2.80 3.53
N GLN A 136 11.50 1.46 3.50
CA GLN A 136 12.70 0.73 3.92
C GLN A 136 13.77 0.61 2.82
N ASN A 137 13.57 1.24 1.66
CA ASN A 137 14.38 1.03 0.45
C ASN A 137 14.44 -0.43 -0.04
N ASN A 138 13.50 -1.27 0.40
CA ASN A 138 13.37 -2.66 -0.06
C ASN A 138 12.51 -2.70 -1.32
N TYR A 139 13.11 -2.27 -2.43
CA TYR A 139 12.40 -2.13 -3.71
C TYR A 139 12.04 -3.48 -4.33
N GLU A 140 12.79 -4.54 -4.03
CA GLU A 140 12.50 -5.90 -4.48
C GLU A 140 11.19 -6.42 -3.87
N ALA A 141 11.03 -6.30 -2.56
CA ALA A 141 9.79 -6.69 -1.88
C ALA A 141 8.61 -5.81 -2.31
N ALA A 142 8.85 -4.51 -2.49
CA ALA A 142 7.83 -3.57 -2.95
C ALA A 142 7.33 -3.92 -4.36
N GLU A 143 8.22 -4.16 -5.33
CA GLU A 143 7.89 -4.53 -6.71
C GLU A 143 6.95 -5.75 -6.74
N LEU A 144 7.34 -6.78 -6.02
CA LEU A 144 6.64 -8.06 -5.97
C LEU A 144 5.21 -7.92 -5.40
N VAL A 145 5.04 -7.10 -4.36
CA VAL A 145 3.74 -6.81 -3.79
C VAL A 145 2.90 -5.93 -4.72
N TYR A 146 3.48 -4.91 -5.36
CA TYR A 146 2.77 -4.06 -6.31
C TYR A 146 2.33 -4.81 -7.56
N ARG A 147 3.16 -5.68 -8.14
CA ARG A 147 2.74 -6.56 -9.24
C ARG A 147 1.55 -7.41 -8.82
N LYS A 148 1.58 -7.99 -7.61
CA LYS A 148 0.44 -8.77 -7.10
C LYS A 148 -0.82 -7.92 -6.96
N ALA A 149 -0.71 -6.69 -6.42
CA ALA A 149 -1.83 -5.77 -6.33
C ALA A 149 -2.41 -5.44 -7.73
N GLN A 150 -1.56 -5.18 -8.71
CA GLN A 150 -1.94 -4.86 -10.09
C GLN A 150 -2.67 -6.04 -10.77
N THR A 151 -2.33 -7.29 -10.45
CA THR A 151 -3.06 -8.47 -10.97
C THR A 151 -4.46 -8.62 -10.40
N ILE A 152 -4.74 -8.06 -9.22
CA ILE A 152 -6.04 -8.16 -8.56
C ILE A 152 -6.92 -6.99 -8.99
N GLU A 153 -6.38 -5.78 -8.87
CA GLU A 153 -7.07 -4.54 -9.22
C GLU A 153 -6.03 -3.56 -9.76
N PRO A 154 -5.97 -3.41 -11.10
CA PRO A 154 -5.11 -2.43 -11.73
C PRO A 154 -5.44 -1.02 -11.26
N ASP A 155 -4.41 -0.29 -10.83
CA ASP A 155 -4.54 1.10 -10.36
C ASP A 155 -3.32 1.91 -10.82
N ALA A 156 -3.58 3.10 -11.35
CA ALA A 156 -2.54 3.94 -11.94
C ALA A 156 -1.54 4.46 -10.89
N ASN A 157 -2.00 4.78 -9.67
CA ASN A 157 -1.12 5.20 -8.58
C ASN A 157 -0.14 4.09 -8.17
N ARG A 158 -0.64 2.84 -8.06
CA ARG A 158 0.19 1.65 -7.79
C ARG A 158 1.14 1.36 -8.94
N ALA A 159 0.72 1.56 -10.19
CA ALA A 159 1.60 1.43 -11.36
C ALA A 159 2.74 2.45 -11.34
N CYS A 160 2.48 3.72 -10.99
CA CYS A 160 3.55 4.72 -10.80
C CYS A 160 4.52 4.32 -9.67
N ASN A 161 4.02 3.78 -8.56
CA ASN A 161 4.89 3.28 -7.49
C ASN A 161 5.72 2.07 -7.95
N LEU A 162 5.14 1.16 -8.73
CA LEU A 162 5.85 0.04 -9.35
C LEU A 162 6.95 0.53 -10.30
N GLY A 163 6.64 1.51 -11.15
CA GLY A 163 7.62 2.17 -12.03
C GLY A 163 8.79 2.74 -11.23
N LEU A 164 8.53 3.44 -10.13
CA LEU A 164 9.59 3.95 -9.24
C LEU A 164 10.43 2.82 -8.62
N CYS A 165 9.82 1.69 -8.21
CA CYS A 165 10.57 0.53 -7.73
C CYS A 165 11.49 -0.01 -8.83
N LEU A 166 10.98 -0.17 -10.05
CA LEU A 166 11.75 -0.67 -11.20
C LEU A 166 12.91 0.28 -11.57
N ILE A 167 12.71 1.60 -11.50
CA ILE A 167 13.78 2.59 -11.67
C ILE A 167 14.90 2.38 -10.65
N LYS A 168 14.54 2.23 -9.36
CA LYS A 168 15.51 2.04 -8.28
C LYS A 168 16.26 0.71 -8.37
N LEU A 169 15.65 -0.29 -8.99
CA LEU A 169 16.26 -1.58 -9.29
C LEU A 169 17.06 -1.59 -10.62
N GLY A 170 17.11 -0.48 -11.36
CA GLY A 170 17.82 -0.37 -12.64
C GLY A 170 17.10 -1.03 -13.83
N ARG A 171 15.85 -1.47 -13.66
CA ARG A 171 15.04 -2.12 -14.70
C ARG A 171 14.28 -1.07 -15.52
N HIS A 172 15.03 -0.22 -16.22
CA HIS A 172 14.52 0.97 -16.89
C HIS A 172 13.52 0.68 -18.02
N GLY A 173 13.70 -0.42 -18.78
CA GLY A 173 12.78 -0.80 -19.85
C GLY A 173 11.37 -1.12 -19.34
N GLU A 174 11.28 -1.95 -18.30
CA GLU A 174 9.99 -2.30 -17.68
C GLU A 174 9.36 -1.11 -16.95
N ALA A 175 10.19 -0.26 -16.33
CA ALA A 175 9.70 0.97 -15.72
C ALA A 175 9.03 1.88 -16.76
N ARG A 176 9.70 2.09 -17.92
CA ARG A 176 9.16 2.90 -19.02
C ARG A 176 7.83 2.36 -19.51
N GLN A 177 7.75 1.07 -19.81
CA GLN A 177 6.52 0.43 -20.27
C GLN A 177 5.37 0.61 -19.25
N THR A 178 5.66 0.39 -17.96
CA THR A 178 4.66 0.52 -16.89
C THR A 178 4.12 1.95 -16.79
N LEU A 179 4.98 2.95 -16.94
CA LEU A 179 4.61 4.37 -16.86
C LEU A 179 3.88 4.84 -18.13
N GLU A 180 4.28 4.35 -19.31
CA GLU A 180 3.58 4.61 -20.57
C GLU A 180 2.16 4.03 -20.56
N ASP A 181 1.95 2.85 -19.96
CA ASP A 181 0.60 2.29 -19.80
C ASP A 181 -0.30 3.18 -18.93
N VAL A 182 0.27 3.89 -17.95
CA VAL A 182 -0.46 4.91 -17.17
C VAL A 182 -0.84 6.10 -18.05
N LEU A 183 0.10 6.64 -18.83
CA LEU A 183 -0.14 7.81 -19.70
C LEU A 183 -1.10 7.51 -20.85
N LEU A 184 -1.12 6.28 -21.35
CA LEU A 184 -2.03 5.84 -22.41
C LEU A 184 -3.44 5.52 -21.89
N HIS A 185 -3.75 5.84 -20.62
CA HIS A 185 -5.02 5.57 -19.95
C HIS A 185 -5.45 4.09 -20.03
N ARG A 186 -4.48 3.16 -20.06
CA ARG A 186 -4.75 1.72 -20.11
C ARG A 186 -5.07 1.14 -18.73
N ILE A 187 -4.89 1.93 -17.68
CA ILE A 187 -5.06 1.54 -16.29
C ILE A 187 -6.15 2.39 -15.64
N TYR A 188 -6.97 1.76 -14.80
CA TYR A 188 -7.98 2.48 -14.03
C TYR A 188 -7.32 3.52 -13.10
N GLY A 189 -7.88 4.74 -13.05
CA GLY A 189 -7.34 5.85 -12.27
C GLY A 189 -6.32 6.73 -13.00
N SER A 190 -6.05 6.46 -14.28
CA SER A 190 -5.20 7.33 -15.13
C SER A 190 -5.80 8.71 -15.40
N ASP A 191 -7.05 8.97 -15.05
CA ASP A 191 -7.70 10.28 -15.24
C ASP A 191 -7.29 11.32 -14.18
N ASP A 192 -6.59 10.90 -13.12
CA ASP A 192 -6.06 11.80 -12.11
C ASP A 192 -4.78 12.48 -12.61
N GLU A 193 -4.87 13.79 -12.87
CA GLU A 193 -3.77 14.64 -13.34
C GLU A 193 -2.50 14.50 -12.51
N LYS A 194 -2.62 14.25 -11.18
CA LYS A 194 -1.45 14.08 -10.31
C LYS A 194 -0.70 12.78 -10.61
N VAL A 195 -1.43 11.74 -10.99
CA VAL A 195 -0.87 10.43 -11.31
C VAL A 195 -0.16 10.48 -12.65
N VAL A 196 -0.77 11.14 -13.63
CA VAL A 196 -0.19 11.43 -14.94
C VAL A 196 1.08 12.27 -14.80
N ALA A 197 1.02 13.41 -14.11
CA ALA A 197 2.19 14.27 -13.87
C ALA A 197 3.33 13.51 -13.17
N ARG A 198 2.99 12.62 -12.22
CA ARG A 198 3.99 11.77 -11.57
C ARG A 198 4.61 10.75 -12.54
N ALA A 199 3.81 10.16 -13.43
CA ALA A 199 4.32 9.24 -14.43
C ALA A 199 5.27 9.94 -15.41
N GLU A 200 4.90 11.15 -15.87
CA GLU A 200 5.74 12.00 -16.72
C GLU A 200 7.07 12.35 -16.03
N GLN A 201 7.02 12.73 -14.75
CA GLN A 201 8.22 13.02 -13.97
C GLN A 201 9.16 11.79 -13.91
N LEU A 202 8.63 10.61 -13.61
CA LEU A 202 9.43 9.39 -13.53
C LEU A 202 10.00 8.98 -14.91
N LEU A 203 9.28 9.22 -16.00
CA LEU A 203 9.80 9.01 -17.36
C LEU A 203 10.90 10.01 -17.72
N HIS A 204 10.80 11.26 -17.25
CA HIS A 204 11.87 12.23 -17.43
C HIS A 204 13.14 11.82 -16.65
N GLU A 205 13.00 11.28 -15.44
CA GLU A 205 14.13 10.74 -14.66
C GLU A 205 14.82 9.54 -15.35
N LEU A 206 14.08 8.80 -16.18
CA LEU A 206 14.59 7.69 -17.00
C LEU A 206 15.34 8.14 -18.27
N ASN A 207 15.29 9.41 -18.63
CA ASN A 207 15.98 9.99 -19.78
C ASN A 207 17.20 10.86 -19.38
N PRO A 208 18.19 10.37 -18.63
CA PRO A 208 19.45 11.10 -18.53
C PRO A 208 20.22 10.86 -19.84
N PHE A 209 20.40 11.93 -20.63
CA PHE A 209 21.13 12.03 -21.92
C PHE A 209 20.33 11.78 -23.21
N ASN A 210 19.54 12.77 -23.63
CA ASN A 210 19.78 13.30 -24.99
C ASN A 210 21.20 13.90 -24.95
N CYS A 211 22.20 13.08 -25.26
CA CYS A 211 23.56 13.55 -25.44
C CYS A 211 23.51 14.61 -26.56
N VAL A 212 24.15 15.74 -26.30
CA VAL A 212 24.37 16.81 -27.29
C VAL A 212 24.72 16.15 -28.63
N SER A 213 23.94 16.45 -29.66
CA SER A 213 24.22 16.03 -31.04
C SER A 213 25.58 16.61 -31.45
N SER A 214 26.66 15.87 -31.18
CA SER A 214 27.92 16.06 -31.85
C SER A 214 27.81 15.39 -33.23
N PRO A 215 28.23 16.03 -34.35
CA PRO A 215 27.94 15.54 -35.70
C PRO A 215 28.70 14.27 -36.14
N PHE A 216 29.26 13.50 -35.21
CA PHE A 216 30.09 12.34 -35.53
C PHE A 216 29.66 11.13 -34.70
N ASP A 217 28.65 10.39 -35.15
CA ASP A 217 28.53 8.98 -34.75
C ASP A 217 27.77 8.15 -35.79
N VAL A 218 28.44 7.85 -36.90
CA VAL A 218 28.03 6.80 -37.84
C VAL A 218 28.47 5.45 -37.25
N GLY A 219 27.77 5.00 -36.21
CA GLY A 219 28.11 3.77 -35.48
C GLY A 219 26.96 3.08 -34.75
N GLN A 220 25.85 3.80 -34.47
CA GLN A 220 24.74 3.28 -33.67
C GLN A 220 23.88 2.21 -34.37
N SER A 221 23.91 2.14 -35.71
CA SER A 221 23.10 1.17 -36.47
C SER A 221 23.46 -0.30 -36.20
N VAL A 222 24.71 -0.61 -35.86
CA VAL A 222 25.14 -2.01 -35.65
C VAL A 222 24.85 -2.46 -34.21
N HIS A 223 24.88 -1.52 -33.25
CA HIS A 223 24.68 -1.85 -31.85
C HIS A 223 23.20 -2.09 -31.50
N GLU A 224 22.29 -1.37 -32.16
CA GLU A 224 20.84 -1.61 -32.05
C GLU A 224 20.46 -2.98 -32.64
N GLU A 225 21.01 -3.34 -33.80
CA GLU A 225 20.73 -4.62 -34.46
C GLU A 225 21.28 -5.83 -33.66
N ILE A 226 22.40 -5.66 -32.93
CA ILE A 226 22.95 -6.68 -32.03
C ILE A 226 22.10 -6.82 -30.76
N MET A 227 21.61 -5.71 -30.20
CA MET A 227 20.76 -5.74 -29.00
C MET A 227 19.39 -6.34 -29.29
N GLU A 228 18.79 -6.02 -30.44
CA GLU A 228 17.50 -6.57 -30.86
C GLU A 228 17.60 -8.10 -31.10
N ARG A 229 18.75 -8.57 -31.61
CA ARG A 229 19.04 -10.00 -31.74
C ARG A 229 19.31 -10.71 -30.41
N LEU A 230 19.93 -10.03 -29.44
CA LEU A 230 20.15 -10.57 -28.09
C LEU A 230 18.85 -10.66 -27.28
N ASP A 231 17.95 -9.69 -27.42
CA ASP A 231 16.62 -9.71 -26.79
C ASP A 231 15.74 -10.83 -27.35
N LEU A 232 15.84 -11.15 -28.65
CA LEU A 232 15.15 -12.33 -29.22
C LEU A 232 15.65 -13.65 -28.61
N VAL A 233 16.96 -13.80 -28.41
CA VAL A 233 17.57 -15.01 -27.83
C VAL A 233 17.26 -15.13 -26.33
N MET A 234 17.19 -14.01 -25.61
CA MET A 234 16.86 -14.00 -24.18
C MET A 234 15.37 -14.24 -23.90
N ASN A 235 14.48 -13.81 -24.80
CA ASN A 235 13.03 -14.06 -24.69
C ASN A 235 12.62 -15.51 -24.98
N GLU A 236 13.46 -16.30 -25.67
CA GLU A 236 13.25 -17.74 -25.82
C GLU A 236 13.64 -18.56 -24.57
N TRP A 237 14.40 -17.98 -23.62
CA TRP A 237 15.06 -18.73 -22.54
C TRP A 237 14.63 -18.42 -21.10
N THR A 238 13.57 -17.65 -20.86
CA THR A 238 13.09 -17.40 -19.48
C THR A 238 11.67 -17.91 -19.23
N PRO A 239 11.51 -19.16 -18.75
CA PRO A 239 10.25 -19.56 -18.16
C PRO A 239 10.13 -18.81 -16.84
N PHE A 240 9.19 -17.87 -16.77
CA PHE A 240 8.74 -17.21 -15.55
C PHE A 240 8.62 -18.23 -14.41
N ARG A 241 9.64 -18.31 -13.56
CA ARG A 241 9.57 -19.10 -12.33
C ARG A 241 8.77 -18.27 -11.34
N SER A 242 7.49 -18.62 -11.20
CA SER A 242 6.67 -18.20 -10.07
C SER A 242 7.28 -18.75 -8.77
N ARG A 243 8.20 -18.01 -8.15
CA ARG A 243 8.50 -18.24 -6.73
C ARG A 243 7.34 -17.66 -5.92
N ARG A 244 6.71 -18.51 -5.11
CA ARG A 244 5.72 -18.07 -4.13
C ARG A 244 6.36 -17.01 -3.24
N LEU A 245 5.61 -15.97 -2.87
CA LEU A 245 6.16 -14.89 -2.05
C LEU A 245 6.62 -15.45 -0.70
N PRO A 246 7.74 -15.00 -0.11
CA PRO A 246 8.16 -15.40 1.23
C PRO A 246 7.08 -15.16 2.29
N VAL A 247 6.29 -14.09 2.16
CA VAL A 247 5.13 -13.86 3.04
C VAL A 247 4.07 -14.96 2.93
N PHE A 248 3.86 -15.56 1.74
CA PHE A 248 2.97 -16.69 1.59
C PHE A 248 3.60 -18.02 1.97
N GLU A 249 4.94 -18.14 1.97
CA GLU A 249 5.66 -19.29 2.53
C GLU A 249 5.60 -19.27 4.07
N GLU A 250 5.85 -18.12 4.69
CA GLU A 250 5.64 -17.87 6.13
C GLU A 250 4.19 -18.17 6.54
N ILE A 251 3.20 -17.76 5.74
CA ILE A 251 1.78 -18.03 6.02
C ILE A 251 1.40 -19.50 5.77
N ALA A 252 1.93 -20.14 4.73
CA ALA A 252 1.61 -21.52 4.39
C ALA A 252 2.09 -22.52 5.44
N GLY A 253 3.25 -22.28 6.08
CA GLY A 253 3.78 -23.15 7.14
C GLY A 253 2.86 -23.31 8.36
N PHE A 254 1.95 -22.36 8.60
CA PHE A 254 0.96 -22.46 9.69
C PHE A 254 -0.23 -23.36 9.36
N ARG A 255 -0.52 -23.62 8.08
CA ARG A 255 -1.63 -24.50 7.68
C ARG A 255 -1.30 -25.97 7.96
N ASP A 256 -0.04 -26.34 7.77
CA ASP A 256 0.44 -27.72 7.98
C ASP A 256 0.54 -28.07 9.49
N GLN A 257 0.54 -27.08 10.38
CA GLN A 257 0.51 -27.28 11.83
C GLN A 257 -0.90 -27.40 12.42
N ILE A 258 -1.93 -26.93 11.72
CA ILE A 258 -3.34 -27.04 12.15
C ILE A 258 -3.98 -28.34 11.62
N ALA A 259 -3.32 -29.01 10.67
CA ALA A 259 -3.78 -30.26 10.06
C ALA A 259 -3.21 -31.54 10.72
N CYS A 260 -2.56 -31.43 11.88
CA CYS A 260 -2.06 -32.56 12.68
C CYS A 260 -2.80 -32.67 14.02
#